data_AF-A0A8R1WA56-F1
#
_entry.id   AF-A0A8R1WA56-F1
#
_cell.length_a   1.000
_cell.length_b   1.000
_cell.length_c   1.000
_cell.angle_alpha   90.00
_cell.angle_beta   90.00
_cell.angle_gamma   90.00
#
_symmetry.space_group_name_H-M   'P 1'
#
loop_
_entity.id
_entity.type
_entity.pdbx_description
1 polymer ?
#
loop_
_entity_poly.entity_id
_entity_poly.type
_entity_poly.pdbx_seq_one_letter_code
_entity_poly.pdbx_strand_id
1 'polypeptide(L)'
;VNTKENYNFYSKTTTKFTCAKVECPSYFTRLRDPCYYQYDKDSCCEVKKYCPEEKAIGHECVYDNQVYKNGQRFYVGDYLQCVCSPEFNGTISDKSCREVGCSYEILYMENILSRSAPVYFEKVDGCPIEWFNPEYNAATADEITSTSKSNEHNCKYGDLSISVGQNMTIGQQSDSDTYKTTCSCNIPPLVTCIKVRK
;
A
#
# COMPACT_ATOMS: atom_id res chain seq x y z
N VAL A 1 -12.30 -48.09 -30.21
CA VAL A 1 -11.50 -47.67 -29.05
C VAL A 1 -11.75 -46.19 -28.86
N ASN A 2 -12.67 -45.82 -27.95
CA ASN A 2 -12.99 -44.43 -27.62
C ASN A 2 -12.60 -44.21 -26.15
N THR A 3 -11.41 -43.66 -25.91
CA THR A 3 -10.96 -43.22 -24.60
C THR A 3 -11.60 -41.88 -24.28
N LYS A 4 -12.57 -41.88 -23.35
CA LYS A 4 -13.06 -40.67 -22.70
C LYS A 4 -12.05 -40.29 -21.61
N GLU A 5 -11.29 -39.24 -21.84
CA GLU A 5 -10.49 -38.60 -20.79
C GLU A 5 -11.43 -37.78 -19.89
N ASN A 6 -11.60 -38.23 -18.65
CA ASN A 6 -12.33 -37.51 -17.62
C ASN A 6 -11.39 -36.46 -16.99
N TYR A 7 -11.53 -35.19 -17.41
CA TYR A 7 -10.96 -34.07 -16.67
C TYR A 7 -11.85 -33.77 -15.45
N ASN A 8 -11.43 -34.21 -14.27
CA ASN A 8 -12.03 -33.80 -13.00
C ASN A 8 -11.64 -32.35 -12.70
N PHE A 9 -12.55 -31.42 -12.95
CA PHE A 9 -12.41 -30.02 -12.54
C PHE A 9 -12.72 -29.91 -11.04
N TYR A 10 -11.69 -29.91 -10.21
CA TYR A 10 -11.83 -29.57 -8.79
C TYR A 10 -12.20 -28.09 -8.66
N SER A 11 -13.49 -27.77 -8.57
CA SER A 11 -13.93 -26.40 -8.28
C SER A 11 -13.69 -26.08 -6.80
N LYS A 12 -12.49 -25.58 -6.49
CA LYS A 12 -12.22 -24.99 -5.17
C LYS A 12 -13.05 -23.71 -5.07
N THR A 13 -14.11 -23.72 -4.26
CA THR A 13 -14.96 -22.56 -4.01
C THR A 13 -14.21 -21.56 -3.12
N THR A 14 -13.52 -20.61 -3.73
CA THR A 14 -12.89 -19.50 -3.01
C THR A 14 -13.91 -18.38 -2.81
N THR A 15 -14.20 -18.04 -1.55
CA THR A 15 -14.98 -16.84 -1.21
C THR A 15 -14.22 -15.61 -1.67
N LYS A 16 -14.83 -14.80 -2.55
CA LYS A 16 -14.27 -13.53 -3.01
C LYS A 16 -14.97 -12.39 -2.30
N PHE A 17 -14.19 -11.48 -1.74
CA PHE A 17 -14.69 -10.21 -1.22
C PHE A 17 -14.49 -9.16 -2.30
N THR A 18 -15.58 -8.50 -2.69
CA THR A 18 -15.53 -7.39 -3.64
C THR A 18 -15.89 -6.12 -2.89
N CYS A 19 -14.95 -5.19 -2.81
CA CYS A 19 -15.21 -3.87 -2.27
C CYS A 19 -15.82 -2.97 -3.37
N ALA A 20 -16.86 -2.22 -3.02
CA ALA A 20 -17.36 -1.19 -3.90
C ALA A 20 -16.31 -0.08 -4.00
N LYS A 21 -15.67 0.06 -5.17
CA LYS A 21 -14.79 1.18 -5.45
C LYS A 21 -15.67 2.41 -5.71
N VAL A 22 -15.89 3.22 -4.69
CA VAL A 22 -16.61 4.48 -4.81
C VAL A 22 -15.63 5.53 -5.34
N GLU A 23 -15.76 5.88 -6.61
CA GLU A 23 -14.97 6.95 -7.21
C GLU A 23 -15.55 8.31 -6.86
N CYS A 24 -14.69 9.28 -6.58
CA CYS A 24 -15.13 10.63 -6.26
C CYS A 24 -15.69 11.33 -7.50
N PRO A 25 -16.75 12.14 -7.37
CA PRO A 25 -17.35 12.90 -8.49
C PRO A 25 -16.34 13.73 -9.30
N SER A 26 -15.29 14.20 -8.64
CA SER A 26 -14.16 14.91 -9.23
C SER A 26 -13.46 14.15 -10.36
N TYR A 27 -13.48 12.82 -10.35
CA TYR A 27 -12.89 12.00 -11.41
C TYR A 27 -13.63 12.14 -12.76
N PHE A 28 -14.93 12.46 -12.71
CA PHE A 28 -15.78 12.57 -13.90
C PHE A 28 -15.96 14.02 -14.38
N THR A 29 -15.43 15.00 -13.65
CA THR A 29 -15.69 16.41 -13.91
C THR A 29 -14.40 17.23 -13.91
N ARG A 30 -14.12 17.90 -15.04
CA ARG A 30 -13.02 18.87 -15.11
C ARG A 30 -13.43 20.17 -14.46
N LEU A 31 -12.65 20.62 -13.48
CA LEU A 31 -12.77 21.97 -12.95
C LEU A 31 -12.25 22.98 -13.98
N ARG A 32 -12.89 24.14 -14.02
CA ARG A 32 -12.40 25.30 -14.75
C ARG A 32 -11.68 26.21 -13.76
N ASP A 33 -10.57 26.78 -14.18
CA ASP A 33 -9.87 27.78 -13.36
C ASP A 33 -10.80 28.99 -13.10
N PRO A 34 -10.71 29.62 -11.92
CA PRO A 34 -9.79 29.34 -10.79
C PRO A 34 -10.37 28.38 -9.73
N CYS A 35 -11.33 27.51 -10.08
CA CYS A 35 -12.00 26.64 -9.12
C CYS A 35 -11.13 25.47 -8.64
N TYR A 36 -11.29 25.07 -7.39
CA TYR A 36 -10.66 23.88 -6.79
C TYR A 36 -11.61 23.12 -5.87
N TYR A 37 -11.29 21.87 -5.57
CA TYR A 37 -12.03 21.05 -4.62
C TYR A 37 -11.55 21.28 -3.19
N GLN A 38 -12.50 21.35 -2.28
CA GLN A 38 -12.25 21.37 -0.84
C GLN A 38 -12.62 20.03 -0.22
N TYR A 39 -11.87 19.68 0.82
CA TYR A 39 -11.94 18.42 1.54
C TYR A 39 -12.13 18.72 3.02
N ASP A 40 -12.79 17.80 3.72
CA ASP A 40 -12.75 17.74 5.16
C ASP A 40 -11.72 16.69 5.56
N LYS A 41 -11.20 16.79 6.79
CA LYS A 41 -10.17 15.87 7.27
C LYS A 41 -10.55 14.40 7.07
N ASP A 42 -11.79 14.06 7.43
CA ASP A 42 -12.26 12.68 7.44
C ASP A 42 -12.89 12.23 6.12
N SER A 43 -13.01 13.12 5.14
CA SER A 43 -13.64 12.80 3.86
C SER A 43 -12.68 12.05 2.93
N CYS A 44 -13.19 11.00 2.29
CA CYS A 44 -12.47 10.31 1.20
C CYS A 44 -12.49 11.17 -0.08
N CYS A 45 -13.66 11.75 -0.37
CA CYS A 45 -13.90 12.60 -1.52
C CYS A 45 -13.99 14.07 -1.14
N GLU A 46 -13.98 14.93 -2.17
CA GLU A 46 -14.29 16.34 -2.02
C GLU A 46 -15.67 16.54 -1.39
N VAL A 47 -15.76 17.51 -0.49
CA VAL A 47 -17.03 17.89 0.14
C VAL A 47 -17.72 19.02 -0.61
N LYS A 48 -16.94 19.86 -1.31
CA LYS A 48 -17.47 20.91 -2.17
C LYS A 48 -16.45 21.40 -3.20
N LYS A 49 -17.00 22.03 -4.24
CA LYS A 49 -16.24 22.83 -5.22
C LYS A 49 -16.24 24.29 -4.76
N TYR A 50 -15.09 24.94 -4.77
CA TYR A 50 -14.93 26.36 -4.48
C TYR A 50 -14.34 27.10 -5.67
N CYS A 51 -14.97 28.20 -6.07
CA CYS A 51 -14.52 29.08 -7.15
C CYS A 51 -14.31 30.47 -6.58
N PRO A 52 -13.05 30.88 -6.31
CA PRO A 52 -12.77 32.23 -5.81
C PRO A 52 -13.14 33.27 -6.86
N GLU A 53 -13.67 34.40 -6.41
CA GLU A 53 -13.67 35.63 -7.20
C GLU A 53 -12.22 36.16 -7.32
N GLU A 54 -11.90 36.89 -8.39
CA GLU A 54 -10.52 37.33 -8.74
C GLU A 54 -9.76 38.09 -7.63
N LYS A 55 -10.43 38.48 -6.54
CA LYS A 55 -9.86 39.22 -5.40
C LYS A 55 -10.14 38.60 -4.02
N ALA A 56 -10.67 37.38 -3.97
CA ALA A 56 -10.94 36.73 -2.69
C ALA A 56 -9.62 36.27 -2.04
N ILE A 57 -9.20 36.97 -0.98
CA ILE A 57 -8.11 36.51 -0.11
C ILE A 57 -8.66 35.34 0.71
N GLY A 58 -8.32 34.13 0.28
CA GLY A 58 -8.58 32.92 1.05
C GLY A 58 -7.54 32.73 2.15
N HIS A 59 -7.88 31.96 3.18
CA HIS A 59 -6.89 31.43 4.10
C HIS A 59 -5.93 30.50 3.34
N GLU A 60 -4.63 30.58 3.66
CA GLU A 60 -3.58 29.78 3.07
C GLU A 60 -2.70 29.18 4.17
N CYS A 61 -2.25 27.95 3.93
CA CYS A 61 -1.33 27.23 4.80
C CYS A 61 -0.01 27.02 4.06
N VAL A 62 1.10 27.09 4.78
CA VAL A 62 2.42 26.76 4.23
C VAL A 62 2.92 25.48 4.88
N TYR A 63 3.28 24.50 4.06
CA TYR A 63 3.93 23.27 4.52
C TYR A 63 4.98 22.84 3.48
N ASP A 64 6.19 22.52 3.93
CA ASP A 64 7.31 22.12 3.08
C ASP A 64 7.55 23.05 1.87
N ASN A 65 7.56 24.37 2.13
CA ASN A 65 7.70 25.42 1.12
C ASN A 65 6.61 25.45 0.03
N GLN A 66 5.51 24.72 0.20
CA GLN A 66 4.34 24.76 -0.67
C GLN A 66 3.18 25.50 0.02
N VAL A 67 2.43 26.25 -0.79
CA VAL A 67 1.25 27.00 -0.34
C VAL A 67 0.00 26.23 -0.71
N TYR A 68 -0.84 25.94 0.29
CA TYR A 68 -2.12 25.27 0.14
C TYR A 68 -3.25 26.23 0.45
N LYS A 69 -4.28 26.26 -0.40
CA LYS A 69 -5.48 27.06 -0.19
C LYS A 69 -6.38 26.41 0.85
N ASN A 70 -7.22 27.20 1.51
CA ASN A 70 -8.20 26.70 2.46
C ASN A 70 -9.01 25.51 1.92
N GLY A 71 -9.15 24.45 2.70
CA GLY A 71 -9.81 23.20 2.36
C GLY A 71 -9.05 22.32 1.36
N GLN A 72 -7.89 22.71 0.84
CA GLN A 72 -7.08 21.81 0.03
C GLN A 72 -6.44 20.74 0.90
N ARG A 73 -6.46 19.49 0.42
CA ARG A 73 -5.73 18.39 1.03
C ARG A 73 -4.32 18.28 0.47
N PHE A 74 -3.40 17.79 1.29
CA PHE A 74 -2.04 17.43 0.91
C PHE A 74 -1.59 16.18 1.68
N TYR A 75 -0.59 15.49 1.14
CA TYR A 75 -0.06 14.25 1.72
C TYR A 75 1.36 14.48 2.21
N VAL A 76 1.66 13.95 3.38
CA VAL A 76 3.02 13.93 3.96
C VAL A 76 3.48 12.48 3.98
N GLY A 77 4.34 12.14 3.01
CA GLY A 77 4.62 10.73 2.72
C GLY A 77 3.35 9.96 2.36
N ASP A 78 3.35 8.65 2.63
CA ASP A 78 2.28 7.74 2.19
C ASP A 78 1.27 7.40 3.28
N TYR A 79 1.42 7.97 4.48
CA TYR A 79 0.65 7.58 5.67
C TYR A 79 -0.12 8.73 6.32
N LEU A 80 0.13 9.98 5.93
CA LEU A 80 -0.50 11.14 6.56
C LEU A 80 -1.16 12.04 5.53
N GLN A 81 -2.46 12.30 5.73
CA GLN A 81 -3.23 13.25 4.95
C GLN A 81 -3.57 14.46 5.84
N CYS A 82 -3.29 15.66 5.35
CA CYS A 82 -3.64 16.90 6.01
C CYS A 82 -4.58 17.73 5.14
N VAL A 83 -5.38 18.58 5.77
CA VAL A 83 -6.22 19.57 5.10
C VAL A 83 -5.80 20.95 5.57
N CYS A 84 -5.52 21.87 4.64
CA CYS A 84 -5.31 23.27 5.00
C CYS A 84 -6.61 23.84 5.56
N SER A 85 -6.59 24.28 6.81
CA SER A 85 -7.74 24.90 7.46
C SER A 85 -7.24 26.03 8.36
N PRO A 86 -8.10 26.97 8.79
CA PRO A 86 -7.71 28.00 9.76
C PRO A 86 -7.16 27.45 11.08
N GLU A 87 -7.42 26.18 11.38
CA GLU A 87 -6.92 25.49 12.57
C GLU A 87 -5.51 24.89 12.38
N PHE A 88 -5.02 24.80 11.14
CA PHE A 88 -3.72 24.20 10.84
C PHE A 88 -2.57 25.05 11.38
N ASN A 89 -1.85 24.51 12.37
CA ASN A 89 -0.77 25.20 13.06
C ASN A 89 0.59 25.17 12.33
N GLY A 90 0.68 24.66 11.10
CA GLY A 90 1.93 24.53 10.35
C GLY A 90 2.72 23.24 10.61
N THR A 91 2.22 22.35 11.47
CA THR A 91 2.91 21.10 11.85
C THR A 91 2.05 19.87 11.57
N ILE A 92 2.69 18.72 11.36
CA ILE A 92 2.01 17.46 11.03
C ILE A 92 1.26 16.81 12.20
N SER A 93 1.49 17.28 13.43
CA SER A 93 0.76 16.84 14.63
C SER A 93 -0.56 17.61 14.82
N ASP A 94 -0.91 18.48 13.88
CA ASP A 94 -2.14 19.27 13.92
C ASP A 94 -3.41 18.40 13.78
N LYS A 95 -4.50 18.87 14.37
CA LYS A 95 -5.80 18.20 14.30
C LYS A 95 -6.35 18.11 12.88
N SER A 96 -5.89 18.96 11.96
CA SER A 96 -6.21 18.98 10.53
C SER A 96 -5.56 17.83 9.76
N CYS A 97 -4.65 17.09 10.39
CA CYS A 97 -4.04 15.89 9.84
C CYS A 97 -4.69 14.61 10.39
N ARG A 98 -4.73 13.57 9.56
CA ARG A 98 -5.09 12.22 9.96
C ARG A 98 -4.19 11.21 9.30
N GLU A 99 -3.94 10.11 10.00
CA GLU A 99 -3.30 8.96 9.40
C GLU A 99 -4.24 8.33 8.38
N VAL A 100 -3.71 8.07 7.20
CA VAL A 100 -4.35 7.28 6.16
C VAL A 100 -3.59 5.97 6.09
N GLY A 101 -4.20 4.92 6.64
CA GLY A 101 -3.62 3.59 6.62
C GLY A 101 -3.65 2.98 5.21
N CYS A 102 -2.72 2.07 4.95
CA CYS A 102 -2.63 1.31 3.69
C CYS A 102 -3.87 0.45 3.40
N SER A 103 -4.78 0.30 4.38
CA SER A 103 -6.04 -0.42 4.27
C SER A 103 -5.83 -1.86 3.76
N TYR A 104 -4.83 -2.54 4.32
CA TYR A 104 -4.36 -3.87 3.91
C TYR A 104 -5.48 -4.89 3.77
N GLU A 105 -6.34 -4.94 4.78
CA GLU A 105 -7.45 -5.88 4.89
C GLU A 105 -8.53 -5.63 3.83
N ILE A 106 -8.57 -4.44 3.25
CA ILE A 106 -9.58 -4.04 2.26
C ILE A 106 -9.01 -4.13 0.84
N LEU A 107 -7.81 -3.62 0.63
CA LEU A 107 -7.19 -3.49 -0.70
C LEU A 107 -6.36 -4.71 -1.11
N TYR A 108 -5.75 -5.39 -0.15
CA TYR A 108 -4.75 -6.45 -0.40
C TYR A 108 -5.13 -7.78 0.26
N MET A 109 -6.41 -8.00 0.55
CA MET A 109 -6.86 -9.23 1.19
C MET A 109 -6.54 -10.48 0.35
N GLU A 110 -6.64 -10.41 -0.97
CA GLU A 110 -6.25 -11.53 -1.83
C GLU A 110 -4.76 -11.86 -1.69
N ASN A 111 -3.90 -10.84 -1.59
CA ASN A 111 -2.47 -11.02 -1.35
C ASN A 111 -2.19 -11.60 0.02
N ILE A 112 -2.90 -11.17 1.06
CA ILE A 112 -2.78 -11.72 2.42
C ILE A 112 -3.20 -13.18 2.45
N LEU A 113 -4.33 -13.52 1.81
CA LEU A 113 -4.85 -14.89 1.75
C LEU A 113 -3.96 -15.82 0.93
N SER A 114 -3.38 -15.32 -0.18
CA SER A 114 -2.39 -16.06 -0.98
C SER A 114 -1.00 -16.06 -0.34
N ARG A 115 -0.83 -15.36 0.79
CA ARG A 115 0.44 -15.23 1.52
C ARG A 115 1.55 -14.69 0.63
N SER A 116 1.20 -13.67 -0.15
CA SER A 116 2.12 -12.85 -0.93
C SER A 116 3.00 -12.03 0.01
N ALA A 117 4.24 -11.73 -0.42
CA ALA A 117 5.14 -10.86 0.34
C ALA A 117 4.93 -9.39 -0.07
N PRO A 118 4.61 -8.47 0.86
CA PRO A 118 4.62 -7.04 0.57
C PRO A 118 6.05 -6.55 0.32
N VAL A 119 6.20 -5.66 -0.64
CA VAL A 119 7.48 -5.06 -1.04
C VAL A 119 7.48 -3.57 -0.72
N TYR A 120 8.43 -3.14 0.09
CA TYR A 120 8.63 -1.74 0.46
C TYR A 120 9.85 -1.16 -0.25
N PHE A 121 9.88 0.16 -0.41
CA PHE A 121 11.02 0.86 -1.00
C PHE A 121 11.94 1.39 0.09
N GLU A 122 13.24 1.12 0.00
CA GLU A 122 14.31 1.51 0.94
C GLU A 122 14.22 0.92 2.37
N LYS A 123 13.07 1.02 3.03
CA LYS A 123 12.84 0.52 4.39
C LYS A 123 11.38 0.10 4.56
N VAL A 124 11.08 -0.66 5.61
CA VAL A 124 9.70 -1.07 5.93
C VAL A 124 9.01 0.07 6.67
N ASP A 125 8.64 1.11 5.94
CA ASP A 125 7.81 2.20 6.42
C ASP A 125 6.69 2.53 5.43
N GLY A 126 5.57 3.04 5.97
CA GLY A 126 4.39 3.34 5.16
C GLY A 126 3.75 2.10 4.54
N CYS A 127 3.42 2.19 3.25
CA CYS A 127 2.69 1.19 2.49
C CYS A 127 3.60 0.47 1.49
N PRO A 128 3.30 -0.79 1.13
CA PRO A 128 4.11 -1.50 0.16
C PRO A 128 3.80 -0.95 -1.23
N ILE A 129 4.84 -0.83 -2.03
CA ILE A 129 4.76 -0.36 -3.40
C ILE A 129 4.28 -1.44 -4.37
N GLU A 130 4.47 -2.71 -4.02
CA GLU A 130 4.02 -3.88 -4.79
C GLU A 130 3.92 -5.12 -3.88
N TRP A 131 3.44 -6.23 -4.45
CA TRP A 131 3.34 -7.52 -3.75
C TRP A 131 3.88 -8.64 -4.64
N PHE A 132 4.74 -9.48 -4.09
CA PHE A 132 5.18 -10.69 -4.77
C PHE A 132 4.24 -11.84 -4.44
N ASN A 133 3.45 -12.24 -5.44
CA ASN A 133 2.56 -13.38 -5.35
C ASN A 133 3.33 -14.70 -5.61
N PRO A 134 3.24 -15.70 -4.71
CA PRO A 134 3.92 -16.99 -4.86
C PRO A 134 3.52 -17.78 -6.13
N GLU A 135 2.35 -17.51 -6.70
CA GLU A 135 1.90 -18.15 -7.95
C GLU A 135 2.78 -17.77 -9.14
N TYR A 136 3.25 -16.51 -9.19
CA TYR A 136 4.01 -15.96 -10.31
C TYR A 136 5.48 -15.72 -9.98
N ASN A 137 5.80 -15.54 -8.69
CA ASN A 137 7.14 -15.21 -8.22
C ASN A 137 7.65 -16.40 -7.41
N ALA A 138 8.22 -17.38 -8.11
CA ALA A 138 8.80 -18.55 -7.47
C ALA A 138 9.93 -18.14 -6.53
N ALA A 139 9.98 -18.78 -5.36
CA ALA A 139 10.99 -18.51 -4.36
C ALA A 139 11.76 -19.76 -3.98
N THR A 140 13.03 -19.57 -3.68
CA THR A 140 13.90 -20.56 -3.08
C THR A 140 14.31 -20.04 -1.71
N ALA A 141 14.03 -20.82 -0.67
CA ALA A 141 14.61 -20.53 0.64
C ALA A 141 16.12 -20.76 0.55
N ASP A 142 16.91 -19.78 1.00
CA ASP A 142 18.36 -19.95 1.05
C ASP A 142 18.68 -21.12 2.00
N GLU A 143 19.67 -21.94 1.62
CA GLU A 143 20.06 -23.12 2.40
C GLU A 143 20.34 -22.74 3.86
N ILE A 144 19.71 -23.53 4.73
CA ILE A 144 19.67 -23.44 6.18
C ILE A 144 21.08 -23.35 6.78
N THR A 145 21.45 -22.19 7.36
CA THR A 145 22.30 -22.13 8.56
C THR A 145 21.41 -22.04 9.80
N SER A 146 20.45 -22.96 9.94
CA SER A 146 19.65 -23.02 11.16
C SER A 146 20.41 -23.76 12.25
N THR A 147 20.92 -23.00 13.21
CA THR A 147 20.89 -23.46 14.61
C THR A 147 19.42 -23.42 15.03
N SER A 148 18.72 -24.53 14.82
CA SER A 148 17.28 -24.66 15.06
C SER A 148 16.94 -24.47 16.55
N LYS A 149 16.53 -23.25 16.92
CA LYS A 149 15.58 -23.08 18.01
C LYS A 149 14.20 -23.16 17.38
N SER A 150 13.41 -24.16 17.76
CA SER A 150 12.01 -24.28 17.33
C SER A 150 11.21 -23.12 17.94
N ASN A 151 11.24 -21.96 17.27
CA ASN A 151 10.32 -20.90 17.59
C ASN A 151 9.01 -21.24 16.87
N GLU A 152 7.90 -21.29 17.61
CA GLU A 152 6.56 -21.57 17.06
C GLU A 152 6.11 -20.53 16.02
N HIS A 153 6.77 -19.37 15.98
CA HIS A 153 6.44 -18.27 15.09
C HIS A 153 7.29 -18.28 13.82
N ASN A 154 6.65 -18.47 12.67
CA ASN A 154 7.26 -18.48 11.34
C ASN A 154 6.50 -17.55 10.40
N CYS A 155 7.19 -16.99 9.41
CA CYS A 155 6.56 -16.27 8.32
C CYS A 155 6.18 -17.22 7.18
N LYS A 156 5.18 -16.80 6.39
CA LYS A 156 4.72 -17.53 5.22
C LYS A 156 4.98 -16.76 3.92
N TYR A 157 5.26 -17.54 2.89
CA TYR A 157 5.23 -17.13 1.49
C TYR A 157 4.60 -18.25 0.66
N GLY A 158 3.33 -18.10 0.28
CA GLY A 158 2.52 -19.23 -0.17
C GLY A 158 2.52 -20.37 0.87
N ASP A 159 2.96 -21.56 0.45
CA ASP A 159 3.08 -22.73 1.33
C ASP A 159 4.44 -22.82 2.05
N LEU A 160 5.42 -22.02 1.64
CA LEU A 160 6.75 -22.00 2.27
C LEU A 160 6.67 -21.41 3.69
N SER A 161 7.44 -21.99 4.60
CA SER A 161 7.57 -21.53 5.98
C SER A 161 9.01 -21.08 6.21
N ILE A 162 9.19 -19.82 6.58
CA ILE A 162 10.50 -19.20 6.78
C ILE A 162 10.64 -18.85 8.25
N SER A 163 11.76 -19.27 8.85
CA SER A 163 12.03 -19.02 10.28
C SER A 163 12.34 -17.55 10.51
N VAL A 164 11.97 -17.02 11.68
CA VAL A 164 12.33 -15.65 12.06
C VAL A 164 13.85 -15.47 12.02
N GLY A 165 14.31 -14.40 11.36
CA GLY A 165 15.70 -14.08 11.09
C GLY A 165 16.27 -14.68 9.80
N GLN A 166 15.52 -15.52 9.09
CA GLN A 166 15.96 -16.13 7.83
C GLN A 166 15.59 -15.26 6.62
N ASN A 167 16.50 -15.22 5.66
CA ASN A 167 16.30 -14.59 4.35
C ASN A 167 15.77 -15.59 3.33
N MET A 168 15.16 -15.08 2.27
CA MET A 168 14.77 -15.88 1.12
C MET A 168 14.97 -15.10 -0.17
N THR A 169 15.18 -15.84 -1.25
CA THR A 169 15.37 -15.29 -2.58
C THR A 169 14.12 -15.55 -3.42
N ILE A 170 13.55 -14.49 -3.99
CA ILE A 170 12.43 -14.55 -4.92
C ILE A 170 12.98 -14.38 -6.34
N GLY A 171 13.28 -15.50 -7.00
CA GLY A 171 13.73 -15.64 -8.40
C GLY A 171 14.46 -14.44 -9.01
N GLN A 172 14.06 -14.06 -10.23
CA GLN A 172 14.64 -12.93 -10.98
C GLN A 172 14.31 -11.54 -10.38
N GLN A 173 13.43 -11.46 -9.37
CA GLN A 173 13.03 -10.21 -8.71
C GLN A 173 14.06 -9.74 -7.66
N SER A 174 14.95 -10.65 -7.23
CA SER A 174 15.88 -10.39 -6.12
C SER A 174 17.05 -9.49 -6.51
N ASP A 175 17.45 -9.54 -7.79
CA ASP A 175 18.56 -8.73 -8.27
C ASP A 175 18.39 -8.34 -9.74
N SER A 176 18.16 -7.04 -9.98
CA SER A 176 18.09 -6.43 -11.31
C SER A 176 19.23 -5.43 -11.49
N ASP A 177 19.45 -4.90 -12.68
CA ASP A 177 20.49 -3.89 -12.93
C ASP A 177 20.28 -2.60 -12.13
N THR A 178 19.04 -2.28 -11.76
CA THR A 178 18.68 -1.02 -11.10
C THR A 178 18.37 -1.18 -9.61
N TYR A 179 17.80 -2.31 -9.22
CA TYR A 179 17.31 -2.55 -7.87
C TYR A 179 17.77 -3.90 -7.34
N LYS A 180 18.05 -3.93 -6.04
CA LYS A 180 18.25 -5.15 -5.27
C LYS A 180 17.07 -5.31 -4.31
N THR A 181 16.49 -6.51 -4.28
CA THR A 181 15.35 -6.82 -3.39
C THR A 181 15.77 -7.90 -2.39
N THR A 182 15.61 -7.62 -1.10
CA THR A 182 15.91 -8.57 -0.03
C THR A 182 14.64 -8.94 0.70
N CYS A 183 14.32 -10.23 0.78
CA CYS A 183 13.13 -10.73 1.46
C CYS A 183 13.54 -11.53 2.69
N SER A 184 12.86 -11.29 3.81
CA SER A 184 13.20 -11.91 5.09
C SER A 184 12.00 -12.06 6.02
N CYS A 185 12.09 -12.99 6.95
CA CYS A 185 11.13 -13.14 8.02
C CYS A 185 11.60 -12.40 9.27
N ASN A 186 11.20 -11.14 9.45
CA ASN A 186 11.51 -10.39 10.68
C ASN A 186 10.33 -10.40 11.66
N ILE A 187 9.11 -10.23 11.15
CA ILE A 187 7.88 -10.15 11.95
C ILE A 187 6.83 -11.05 11.27
N PRO A 188 6.45 -12.19 11.88
CA PRO A 188 5.35 -13.03 11.40
C PRO A 188 4.03 -12.22 11.30
N PRO A 189 3.10 -12.56 10.39
CA PRO A 189 2.96 -13.88 9.75
C PRO A 189 3.46 -13.97 8.30
N LEU A 190 3.82 -12.87 7.65
CA LEU A 190 4.22 -12.84 6.24
C LEU A 190 5.69 -12.45 6.09
N VAL A 191 6.34 -13.01 5.07
CA VAL A 191 7.66 -12.53 4.67
C VAL A 191 7.52 -11.11 4.16
N THR A 192 8.48 -10.24 4.50
CA THR A 192 8.54 -8.87 3.99
C THR A 192 9.75 -8.68 3.09
N CYS A 193 9.58 -7.92 2.01
CA CYS A 193 10.64 -7.60 1.06
C CYS A 193 10.96 -6.11 1.07
N ILE A 194 12.24 -5.77 0.91
CA ILE A 194 12.72 -4.40 0.80
C ILE A 194 13.48 -4.28 -0.51
N LYS A 195 13.04 -3.34 -1.35
CA LYS A 195 13.64 -2.99 -2.64
C LYS A 195 14.49 -1.73 -2.47
N VAL A 196 15.78 -1.85 -2.71
CA VAL A 196 16.74 -0.74 -2.65
C VAL A 196 17.31 -0.45 -4.03
N ARG A 197 17.56 0.82 -4.32
CA ARG A 197 18.26 1.22 -5.54
C ARG A 197 19.75 0.91 -5.40
N LYS A 198 20.34 0.35 -6.47
CA LYS A 198 21.79 0.10 -6.56
C LYS A 198 22.56 1.40 -6.80
#